data_AF-X1CN78-F1
#
_entry.id   AF-X1CN78-F1
#
_cell.length_a   1.000
_cell.length_b   1.000
_cell.length_c   1.000
_cell.angle_alpha   90.00
_cell.angle_beta   90.00
_cell.angle_gamma   90.00
#
_symmetry.space_group_name_H-M   'P 1'
#
loop_
_entity.id
_entity.type
_entity.pdbx_description
1 polymer ?
#
loop_
_entity_poly.entity_id
_entity_poly.type
_entity_poly.pdbx_seq_one_letter_code
_entity_poly.pdbx_strand_id
1 'polypeptide(L)'
;RVKLELVYQSEVELPPRMLLKTVLLHRGLRFGPSAIQLTGKVFDVLGSLPFGSRLRPRVFSAIGAYQRRYPHAPDVMYINEVRFYRTIRGSLSIEAPECFGSVFDEENRSFGVLMEDLSLRGARFPNALTSVTVDEIRGLVATLAALHARYWQSPSLDSELQWLATPVAGGMYPVFQALGLDLIRNQVETNPYKAAALAPLGKTVDELWDALWKAQEMLATGPQTLLHGDPHIANTYLLPDQSGGFLDWQLMIKGRWAHDFTYLLIT
;
A
#
# COMPACT_ATOMS: atom_id res chain seq x y z
N ARG A 1 4.01 -13.84 -7.09
CA ARG A 1 5.18 -13.40 -7.90
C ARG A 1 5.67 -14.63 -8.66
N VAL A 2 6.07 -14.48 -9.92
CA VAL A 2 6.61 -15.57 -10.73
C VAL A 2 8.08 -15.27 -10.98
N LYS A 3 8.97 -16.23 -10.67
CA LYS A 3 10.40 -16.12 -10.99
C LYS A 3 10.59 -16.55 -12.45
N LEU A 4 11.26 -15.72 -13.24
CA LEU A 4 11.59 -16.00 -14.62
C LEU A 4 13.10 -16.22 -14.75
N GLU A 5 13.48 -17.34 -15.35
CA GLU A 5 14.85 -17.63 -15.77
C GLU A 5 14.87 -17.57 -17.30
N LEU A 6 15.60 -16.59 -17.84
CA LEU A 6 15.57 -16.21 -19.25
C LEU A 6 16.88 -16.60 -19.92
N VAL A 7 16.76 -17.19 -21.12
CA VAL A 7 17.88 -17.46 -22.03
C VAL A 7 17.64 -16.63 -23.28
N TYR A 8 18.56 -15.72 -23.58
CA TYR A 8 18.45 -14.83 -24.72
C TYR A 8 19.11 -15.46 -25.96
N GLN A 9 18.45 -15.30 -27.12
CA GLN A 9 18.96 -15.81 -28.39
C GLN A 9 20.08 -14.93 -28.97
N SER A 10 20.24 -13.72 -28.44
CA SER A 10 21.29 -12.76 -28.76
C SER A 10 21.79 -12.10 -27.48
N GLU A 11 22.96 -11.47 -27.56
CA GLU A 11 23.48 -10.67 -26.45
C GLU A 11 22.55 -9.46 -26.22
N VAL A 12 22.05 -9.32 -24.99
CA VAL A 12 21.19 -8.21 -24.55
C VAL A 12 21.64 -7.76 -23.17
N GLU A 13 21.52 -6.47 -22.87
CA GLU A 13 21.84 -5.89 -21.55
C GLU A 13 20.69 -6.09 -20.55
N LEU A 14 20.20 -7.33 -20.41
CA LEU A 14 19.14 -7.68 -19.46
C LEU A 14 19.55 -8.86 -18.57
N PRO A 15 19.19 -8.86 -17.28
CA PRO A 15 19.55 -9.95 -16.38
C PRO A 15 18.81 -11.25 -16.72
N PRO A 16 19.47 -12.41 -16.61
CA PRO A 16 18.86 -13.72 -16.88
C PRO A 16 17.84 -14.15 -15.81
N ARG A 17 17.74 -13.41 -14.70
CA ARG A 17 16.78 -13.66 -13.61
C ARG A 17 16.00 -12.40 -13.30
N MET A 18 14.68 -12.51 -13.37
CA MET A 18 13.75 -11.42 -13.08
C MET A 18 12.53 -11.91 -12.31
N LEU A 19 11.82 -11.00 -11.66
CA LEU A 19 10.58 -11.27 -10.94
C LEU A 19 9.41 -10.59 -11.64
N LEU A 20 8.35 -11.35 -11.93
CA LEU A 20 7.08 -10.84 -12.43
C LEU A 20 6.06 -10.73 -11.27
N LYS A 21 5.65 -9.49 -10.94
CA LYS A 21 4.50 -9.20 -10.06
C LYS A 21 3.26 -9.01 -10.93
N THR A 22 2.27 -9.89 -10.76
CA THR A 22 1.01 -9.90 -11.51
C THR A 22 -0.11 -10.58 -10.69
N VAL A 23 -1.37 -10.40 -11.06
CA VAL A 23 -2.51 -11.18 -10.53
C VAL A 23 -3.00 -12.19 -11.54
N LEU A 24 -3.05 -13.43 -11.06
CA LEU A 24 -3.50 -14.60 -11.83
C LEU A 24 -5.02 -14.86 -11.69
N LEU A 25 -5.75 -13.97 -11.01
CA LEU A 25 -7.19 -14.12 -10.80
C LEU A 25 -7.97 -13.80 -12.08
N HIS A 26 -8.98 -14.60 -12.40
CA HIS A 26 -9.89 -14.35 -13.52
C HIS A 26 -10.65 -13.02 -13.39
N ARG A 27 -10.88 -12.32 -14.52
CA ARG A 27 -11.48 -10.97 -14.58
C ARG A 27 -12.80 -10.82 -13.82
N GLY A 28 -13.69 -11.82 -13.93
CA GLY A 28 -15.02 -11.79 -13.30
C GLY A 28 -14.98 -11.99 -11.78
N LEU A 29 -13.82 -12.35 -11.23
CA LEU A 29 -13.61 -12.52 -9.80
C LEU A 29 -12.85 -11.33 -9.20
N ARG A 30 -12.44 -10.31 -9.97
CA ARG A 30 -11.68 -9.16 -9.45
C ARG A 30 -12.61 -8.13 -8.83
N PHE A 31 -12.27 -7.64 -7.64
CA PHE A 31 -13.05 -6.64 -6.91
C PHE A 31 -12.65 -5.22 -7.33
N GLY A 32 -13.47 -4.58 -8.17
CA GLY A 32 -13.24 -3.20 -8.63
C GLY A 32 -13.81 -2.14 -7.68
N PRO A 33 -13.49 -0.85 -7.88
CA PRO A 33 -13.99 0.27 -7.06
C PRO A 33 -15.51 0.31 -6.92
N SER A 34 -16.24 -0.06 -7.98
CA SER A 34 -17.72 -0.13 -8.00
C SER A 34 -18.28 -1.21 -7.08
N ALA A 35 -17.62 -2.38 -7.01
CA ALA A 35 -18.02 -3.45 -6.09
C ALA A 35 -17.78 -3.05 -4.62
N ILE A 36 -16.76 -2.24 -4.36
CA ILE A 36 -16.43 -1.76 -3.01
C ILE A 36 -17.42 -0.70 -2.55
N GLN A 37 -17.75 0.27 -3.40
CA GLN A 37 -18.78 1.28 -3.09
C GLN A 37 -20.15 0.63 -2.89
N LEU A 38 -20.48 -0.38 -3.70
CA LEU A 38 -21.70 -1.18 -3.51
C LEU A 38 -21.67 -1.90 -2.17
N THR A 39 -20.53 -2.48 -1.80
CA THR A 39 -20.35 -3.15 -0.50
C THR A 39 -20.51 -2.16 0.66
N GLY A 40 -19.90 -0.97 0.59
CA GLY A 40 -20.06 0.10 1.57
C GLY A 40 -21.51 0.54 1.74
N LYS A 41 -22.24 0.77 0.63
CA LYS A 41 -23.69 1.07 0.67
C LYS A 41 -24.50 -0.05 1.30
N VAL A 42 -24.17 -1.31 1.03
CA VAL A 42 -24.82 -2.47 1.66
C VAL A 42 -24.55 -2.47 3.16
N PHE A 43 -23.35 -2.09 3.62
CA PHE A 43 -23.03 -1.96 5.04
C PHE A 43 -23.78 -0.82 5.72
N ASP A 44 -23.91 0.35 5.08
CA ASP A 44 -24.69 1.47 5.60
C ASP A 44 -26.16 1.09 5.77
N VAL A 45 -26.73 0.43 4.75
CA VAL A 45 -28.11 -0.08 4.80
C VAL A 45 -28.26 -1.16 5.86
N LEU A 46 -27.33 -2.12 5.96
CA LEU A 46 -27.35 -3.11 7.02
C LEU A 46 -27.21 -2.49 8.41
N GLY A 47 -26.39 -1.45 8.57
CA GLY A 47 -26.18 -0.75 9.85
C GLY A 47 -27.41 0.03 10.33
N SER A 48 -28.25 0.49 9.40
CA SER A 48 -29.50 1.23 9.68
C SER A 48 -30.72 0.34 9.98
N LEU A 49 -30.62 -0.98 9.78
CA LEU A 49 -31.71 -1.91 10.06
C LEU A 49 -31.74 -2.36 11.53
N PRO A 50 -32.93 -2.55 12.13
CA PRO A 50 -33.06 -3.20 13.43
C PRO A 50 -32.47 -4.61 13.34
N PHE A 51 -31.55 -4.97 14.25
CA PHE A 51 -30.73 -6.22 14.24
C PHE A 51 -29.60 -6.30 13.21
N GLY A 52 -29.33 -5.23 12.45
CA GLY A 52 -28.24 -5.15 11.48
C GLY A 52 -26.85 -5.44 12.05
N SER A 53 -26.60 -5.02 13.29
CA SER A 53 -25.37 -5.32 14.05
C SER A 53 -25.10 -6.81 14.23
N ARG A 54 -26.14 -7.66 14.26
CA ARG A 54 -26.00 -9.13 14.37
C ARG A 54 -25.60 -9.79 13.06
N LEU A 55 -25.83 -9.14 11.92
CA LEU A 55 -25.45 -9.64 10.59
C LEU A 55 -24.03 -9.23 10.19
N ARG A 56 -23.50 -8.14 10.78
CA ARG A 56 -22.14 -7.64 10.51
C ARG A 56 -21.06 -8.73 10.61
N PRO A 57 -20.99 -9.58 11.67
CA PRO A 57 -19.96 -10.61 11.77
C PRO A 57 -20.03 -11.64 10.63
N ARG A 58 -21.22 -11.96 10.12
CA ARG A 58 -21.40 -12.91 9.01
C ARG A 58 -20.96 -12.31 7.68
N VAL A 59 -21.28 -11.04 7.44
CA VAL A 59 -20.82 -10.32 6.23
C VAL A 59 -19.31 -10.14 6.26
N PHE A 60 -18.72 -9.78 7.41
CA PHE A 60 -17.26 -9.73 7.57
C PHE A 60 -16.61 -11.10 7.43
N SER A 61 -17.22 -12.16 7.95
CA SER A 61 -16.76 -13.53 7.72
C SER A 61 -16.80 -13.91 6.24
N ALA A 62 -17.79 -13.43 5.49
CA ALA A 62 -17.90 -13.67 4.05
C ALA A 62 -16.84 -12.87 3.25
N ILE A 63 -16.62 -11.59 3.57
CA ILE A 63 -15.53 -10.78 2.98
C ILE A 63 -14.18 -11.39 3.32
N GLY A 64 -13.95 -11.74 4.58
CA GLY A 64 -12.73 -12.39 5.04
C GLY A 64 -12.54 -13.77 4.40
N ALA A 65 -13.61 -14.55 4.19
CA ALA A 65 -13.54 -15.82 3.47
C ALA A 65 -13.21 -15.61 1.98
N TYR A 66 -13.82 -14.60 1.34
CA TYR A 66 -13.53 -14.23 -0.03
C TYR A 66 -12.09 -13.74 -0.19
N GLN A 67 -11.60 -12.84 0.68
CA GLN A 67 -10.22 -12.37 0.69
C GLN A 67 -9.21 -13.49 1.00
N ARG A 68 -9.53 -14.42 1.91
CA ARG A 68 -8.70 -15.61 2.13
C ARG A 68 -8.64 -16.51 0.91
N ARG A 69 -9.75 -16.63 0.17
CA ARG A 69 -9.87 -17.49 -1.02
C ARG A 69 -9.24 -16.85 -2.25
N TYR A 70 -9.28 -15.52 -2.33
CA TYR A 70 -8.88 -14.67 -3.45
C TYR A 70 -8.21 -13.39 -2.93
N PRO A 71 -6.97 -13.47 -2.42
CA PRO A 71 -6.27 -12.35 -1.81
C PRO A 71 -5.83 -11.35 -2.89
N HIS A 72 -6.75 -10.46 -3.27
CA HIS A 72 -6.50 -9.44 -4.27
C HIS A 72 -6.93 -8.07 -3.77
N ALA A 73 -6.00 -7.12 -3.86
CA ALA A 73 -6.27 -5.72 -3.69
C ALA A 73 -7.21 -5.19 -4.78
N PRO A 74 -7.91 -4.06 -4.53
CA PRO A 74 -8.65 -3.35 -5.57
C PRO A 74 -7.75 -2.91 -6.73
N ASP A 75 -8.30 -2.86 -7.95
CA ASP A 75 -7.52 -2.55 -9.17
C ASP A 75 -6.69 -1.27 -9.06
N VAL A 76 -7.21 -0.24 -8.37
CA VAL A 76 -6.52 1.05 -8.17
C VAL A 76 -5.14 0.89 -7.51
N MET A 77 -4.98 -0.09 -6.63
CA MET A 77 -3.69 -0.39 -5.98
C MET A 77 -2.67 -0.86 -7.00
N TYR A 78 -3.03 -1.81 -7.87
CA TYR A 78 -2.12 -2.31 -8.91
C TYR A 78 -1.79 -1.25 -9.96
N ILE A 79 -2.76 -0.38 -10.29
CA ILE A 79 -2.53 0.75 -11.19
C ILE A 79 -1.47 1.70 -10.64
N ASN A 80 -1.57 2.04 -9.35
CA ASN A 80 -0.61 2.92 -8.70
C ASN A 80 0.82 2.36 -8.75
N GLU A 81 0.98 1.07 -8.46
CA GLU A 81 2.29 0.44 -8.49
C GLU A 81 2.86 0.37 -9.92
N VAL A 82 2.04 0.03 -10.92
CA VAL A 82 2.49 0.08 -12.33
C VAL A 82 2.90 1.51 -12.72
N ARG A 83 2.11 2.52 -12.35
CA ARG A 83 2.45 3.93 -12.61
C ARG A 83 3.76 4.32 -11.94
N PHE A 84 3.99 3.90 -10.69
CA PHE A 84 5.26 4.18 -10.01
C PHE A 84 6.44 3.66 -10.83
N TYR A 85 6.48 2.37 -11.14
CA TYR A 85 7.61 1.77 -11.86
C TYR A 85 7.73 2.25 -13.31
N ARG A 86 6.61 2.59 -13.96
CA ARG A 86 6.60 3.01 -15.36
C ARG A 86 6.98 4.48 -15.55
N THR A 87 6.52 5.38 -14.67
CA THR A 87 6.58 6.82 -14.93
C THR A 87 7.33 7.61 -13.86
N ILE A 88 7.45 7.10 -12.63
CA ILE A 88 8.04 7.84 -11.51
C ILE A 88 9.45 7.35 -11.19
N ARG A 89 9.64 6.03 -11.07
CA ARG A 89 10.87 5.39 -10.60
C ARG A 89 12.12 5.86 -11.35
N GLY A 90 12.05 6.00 -12.67
CA GLY A 90 13.19 6.45 -13.50
C GLY A 90 13.61 7.91 -13.26
N SER A 91 12.76 8.72 -12.63
CA SER A 91 13.06 10.13 -12.28
C SER A 91 13.60 10.31 -10.86
N LEU A 92 13.69 9.21 -10.10
CA LEU A 92 14.12 9.18 -8.70
C LEU A 92 15.54 8.63 -8.59
N SER A 93 16.36 9.30 -7.79
CA SER A 93 17.67 8.81 -7.37
C SER A 93 17.58 8.24 -5.95
N ILE A 94 16.81 7.16 -5.79
CA ILE A 94 16.60 6.48 -4.52
C ILE A 94 16.84 4.97 -4.66
N GLU A 95 17.11 4.28 -3.55
CA GLU A 95 17.15 2.82 -3.54
C GLU A 95 15.74 2.26 -3.75
N ALA A 96 15.51 1.66 -4.92
CA ALA A 96 14.29 0.95 -5.27
C ALA A 96 14.58 -0.02 -6.42
N PRO A 97 13.83 -1.12 -6.56
CA PRO A 97 14.09 -2.13 -7.59
C PRO A 97 14.08 -1.54 -8.99
N GLU A 98 14.96 -2.05 -9.85
CA GLU A 98 14.90 -1.76 -11.29
C GLU A 98 13.65 -2.39 -11.91
N CYS A 99 13.08 -1.70 -12.90
CA CYS A 99 11.92 -2.16 -13.68
C CYS A 99 12.33 -2.39 -15.13
N PHE A 100 12.21 -3.62 -15.60
CA PHE A 100 12.53 -4.01 -16.98
C PHE A 100 11.32 -3.97 -17.91
N GLY A 101 10.12 -3.90 -17.36
CA GLY A 101 8.91 -3.80 -18.14
C GLY A 101 7.68 -3.70 -17.26
N SER A 102 6.65 -3.04 -17.75
CA SER A 102 5.36 -2.98 -17.07
C SER A 102 4.22 -2.99 -18.09
N VAL A 103 3.12 -3.64 -17.73
CA VAL A 103 1.89 -3.67 -18.52
C VAL A 103 0.73 -3.33 -17.61
N PHE A 104 -0.19 -2.55 -18.15
CA PHE A 104 -1.50 -2.35 -17.56
C PHE A 104 -2.52 -2.25 -18.69
N ASP A 105 -3.53 -3.11 -18.61
CA ASP A 105 -4.66 -3.16 -19.53
C ASP A 105 -5.92 -2.88 -18.72
N GLU A 106 -6.51 -1.70 -18.94
CA GLU A 106 -7.73 -1.26 -18.26
C GLU A 106 -8.93 -2.14 -18.60
N GLU A 107 -9.05 -2.57 -19.86
CA GLU A 107 -10.18 -3.35 -20.35
C GLU A 107 -10.19 -4.74 -19.72
N ASN A 108 -9.04 -5.41 -19.73
CA ASN A 108 -8.89 -6.75 -19.17
C ASN A 108 -8.49 -6.73 -17.69
N ARG A 109 -8.37 -5.55 -17.08
CA ARG A 109 -7.87 -5.30 -15.71
C ARG A 109 -6.55 -5.99 -15.39
N SER A 110 -5.74 -6.25 -16.42
CA SER A 110 -4.53 -7.04 -16.27
C SER A 110 -3.35 -6.13 -15.97
N PHE A 111 -2.41 -6.65 -15.17
CA PHE A 111 -1.25 -5.87 -14.77
C PHE A 111 -0.03 -6.77 -14.63
N GLY A 112 1.13 -6.18 -14.88
CA GLY A 112 2.41 -6.87 -14.73
C GLY A 112 3.50 -5.84 -14.50
N VAL A 113 4.38 -6.13 -13.54
CA VAL A 113 5.66 -5.44 -13.40
C VAL A 113 6.75 -6.49 -13.39
N LEU A 114 7.64 -6.40 -14.37
CA LEU A 114 8.85 -7.20 -14.49
C LEU A 114 10.01 -6.40 -13.89
N MET A 115 10.59 -6.92 -12.82
CA MET A 115 11.54 -6.19 -11.99
C MET A 115 12.72 -7.02 -11.56
N GLU A 116 13.70 -6.34 -10.99
CA GLU A 116 14.91 -6.90 -10.39
C GLU A 116 14.61 -8.00 -9.36
N ASP A 117 15.40 -9.07 -9.41
CA ASP A 117 15.47 -10.05 -8.33
C ASP A 117 16.48 -9.58 -7.27
N LEU A 118 15.98 -8.81 -6.30
CA LEU A 118 16.78 -8.25 -5.20
C LEU A 118 17.54 -9.31 -4.36
N SER A 119 17.13 -10.59 -4.39
CA SER A 119 17.87 -11.65 -3.69
C SER A 119 19.29 -11.81 -4.22
N LEU A 120 19.54 -11.42 -5.48
CA LEU A 120 20.86 -11.43 -6.11
C LEU A 120 21.81 -10.37 -5.52
N ARG A 121 21.27 -9.34 -4.86
CA ARG A 121 22.04 -8.29 -4.17
C ARG A 121 22.28 -8.60 -2.68
N GLY A 122 21.86 -9.78 -2.22
CA GLY A 122 21.91 -10.13 -0.80
C GLY A 122 20.86 -9.38 0.03
N ALA A 123 19.78 -8.91 -0.59
CA ALA A 123 18.73 -8.19 0.12
C ALA A 123 18.01 -9.08 1.13
N ARG A 124 17.70 -8.51 2.30
CA ARG A 124 16.85 -9.08 3.35
C ARG A 124 15.50 -8.39 3.35
N PHE A 125 14.44 -9.17 3.61
CA PHE A 125 13.05 -8.68 3.66
C PHE A 125 12.54 -8.80 5.10
N PRO A 126 12.65 -7.75 5.93
CA PRO A 126 12.18 -7.79 7.32
C PRO A 126 10.65 -7.85 7.39
N ASN A 127 10.13 -8.27 8.54
CA ASN A 127 8.72 -8.17 8.92
C ASN A 127 8.62 -7.64 10.36
N ALA A 128 7.39 -7.50 10.88
CA ALA A 128 7.13 -6.95 12.22
C ALA A 128 7.79 -7.71 13.39
N LEU A 129 8.27 -8.93 13.18
CA LEU A 129 8.99 -9.73 14.19
C LEU A 129 10.50 -9.70 14.00
N THR A 130 10.98 -9.04 12.96
CA THR A 130 12.39 -9.05 12.60
C THR A 130 13.11 -7.88 13.24
N SER A 131 14.15 -8.15 14.02
CA SER A 131 15.00 -7.09 14.55
C SER A 131 15.69 -6.32 13.42
N VAL A 132 15.70 -5.00 13.56
CA VAL A 132 16.36 -4.06 12.65
C VAL A 132 17.20 -3.10 13.49
N THR A 133 18.35 -2.74 12.95
CA THR A 133 19.30 -1.82 13.59
C THR A 133 18.88 -0.38 13.31
N VAL A 134 19.37 0.55 14.15
CA VAL A 134 19.15 1.99 13.95
C VAL A 134 19.76 2.45 12.61
N ASP A 135 20.87 1.85 12.19
CA ASP A 135 21.54 2.23 10.93
C ASP A 135 20.73 1.79 9.71
N GLU A 136 20.14 0.58 9.73
CA GLU A 136 19.19 0.12 8.70
C GLU A 136 17.95 1.04 8.61
N ILE A 137 17.38 1.43 9.76
CA ILE A 137 16.27 2.40 9.77
C ILE A 137 16.70 3.76 9.22
N ARG A 138 17.93 4.22 9.53
CA ARG A 138 18.47 5.46 8.97
C ARG A 138 18.59 5.39 7.44
N GLY A 139 18.98 4.24 6.90
CA GLY A 139 19.01 3.99 5.45
C GLY A 139 17.62 4.16 4.82
N LEU A 140 16.59 3.55 5.40
CA LEU A 140 15.21 3.69 4.93
C LEU A 140 14.69 5.13 5.05
N VAL A 141 14.99 5.83 6.15
CA VAL A 141 14.65 7.25 6.33
C VAL A 141 15.35 8.13 5.29
N ALA A 142 16.61 7.85 4.94
CA ALA A 142 17.32 8.56 3.89
C ALA A 142 16.65 8.37 2.51
N THR A 143 16.19 7.15 2.21
CA THR A 143 15.42 6.86 0.99
C THR A 143 14.11 7.65 0.94
N LEU A 144 13.34 7.71 2.05
CA LEU A 144 12.15 8.56 2.14
C LEU A 144 12.48 10.05 1.98
N ALA A 145 13.55 10.52 2.63
CA ALA A 145 13.96 11.92 2.54
C ALA A 145 14.30 12.33 1.10
N ALA A 146 15.00 11.47 0.36
CA ALA A 146 15.31 11.71 -1.05
C ALA A 146 14.06 11.72 -1.95
N LEU A 147 13.13 10.78 -1.73
CA LEU A 147 11.81 10.76 -2.38
C LEU A 147 11.05 12.06 -2.12
N HIS A 148 10.93 12.42 -0.84
CA HIS A 148 10.18 13.58 -0.38
C HIS A 148 10.79 14.89 -0.87
N ALA A 149 12.12 14.99 -0.91
CA ALA A 149 12.82 16.16 -1.42
C ALA A 149 12.59 16.37 -2.92
N ARG A 150 12.63 15.29 -3.72
CA ARG A 150 12.46 15.35 -5.19
C ARG A 150 11.11 15.92 -5.61
N TYR A 151 10.08 15.70 -4.80
CA TYR A 151 8.71 16.15 -5.07
C TYR A 151 8.21 17.23 -4.09
N TRP A 152 9.08 17.78 -3.24
CA TRP A 152 8.70 18.78 -2.25
C TRP A 152 8.09 20.02 -2.92
N GLN A 153 6.79 20.25 -2.71
CA GLN A 153 6.03 21.35 -3.36
C GLN A 153 6.26 21.43 -4.88
N SER A 154 6.50 20.28 -5.51
CA SER A 154 6.77 20.23 -6.94
C SER A 154 5.50 20.56 -7.73
N PRO A 155 5.58 21.44 -8.75
CA PRO A 155 4.45 21.69 -9.65
C PRO A 155 3.92 20.44 -10.35
N SER A 156 4.75 19.39 -10.51
CA SER A 156 4.32 18.10 -11.06
C SER A 156 3.19 17.47 -10.25
N LEU A 157 3.07 17.76 -8.94
CA LEU A 157 1.97 17.26 -8.09
C LEU A 157 0.59 17.75 -8.52
N ASP A 158 0.52 18.87 -9.24
CA ASP A 158 -0.72 19.47 -9.73
C ASP A 158 -0.86 19.39 -11.26
N SER A 159 0.14 18.83 -11.96
CA SER A 159 0.10 18.57 -13.39
C SER A 159 0.22 17.08 -13.70
N GLU A 160 1.43 16.56 -13.89
CA GLU A 160 1.72 15.18 -14.31
C GLU A 160 1.24 14.13 -13.29
N LEU A 161 1.27 14.48 -12.01
CA LEU A 161 0.90 13.64 -10.88
C LEU A 161 -0.42 14.07 -10.22
N GLN A 162 -1.23 14.88 -10.90
CA GLN A 162 -2.53 15.34 -10.38
C GLN A 162 -3.51 14.17 -10.07
N TRP A 163 -3.27 13.00 -10.67
CA TRP A 163 -4.04 11.79 -10.45
C TRP A 163 -3.75 11.13 -9.10
N LEU A 164 -2.69 11.54 -8.38
CA LEU A 164 -2.40 11.04 -7.05
C LEU A 164 -3.55 11.38 -6.11
N ALA A 165 -3.96 10.36 -5.36
CA ALA A 165 -4.86 10.54 -4.23
C ALA A 165 -4.20 11.37 -3.12
N THR A 166 -5.00 11.86 -2.20
CA THR A 166 -4.57 12.50 -0.96
C THR A 166 -5.02 11.65 0.23
N PRO A 167 -4.55 11.93 1.46
CA PRO A 167 -5.04 11.28 2.67
C PRO A 167 -6.58 11.28 2.82
N VAL A 168 -7.26 12.26 2.19
CA VAL A 168 -8.70 12.50 2.34
C VAL A 168 -9.48 12.46 1.02
N ALA A 169 -8.88 12.04 -0.10
CA ALA A 169 -9.56 11.99 -1.39
C ALA A 169 -8.90 11.04 -2.39
N GLY A 170 -9.71 10.36 -3.22
CA GLY A 170 -9.22 9.51 -4.32
C GLY A 170 -8.57 8.20 -3.86
N GLY A 171 -8.10 7.39 -4.81
CA GLY A 171 -7.39 6.14 -4.50
C GLY A 171 -8.20 5.20 -3.59
N MET A 172 -7.59 4.78 -2.48
CA MET A 172 -8.21 3.92 -1.46
C MET A 172 -9.01 4.68 -0.39
N TYR A 173 -9.00 6.02 -0.38
CA TYR A 173 -9.73 6.81 0.62
C TYR A 173 -11.22 6.42 0.72
N PRO A 174 -12.01 6.30 -0.38
CA PRO A 174 -13.43 5.94 -0.26
C PRO A 174 -13.64 4.57 0.38
N VAL A 175 -12.69 3.65 0.19
CA VAL A 175 -12.73 2.30 0.78
C VAL A 175 -12.47 2.38 2.28
N PHE A 176 -11.42 3.10 2.67
CA PHE A 176 -11.08 3.29 4.07
C PHE A 176 -12.19 4.05 4.82
N GLN A 177 -12.77 5.08 4.21
CA GLN A 177 -13.89 5.81 4.78
C GLN A 177 -15.13 4.94 4.97
N ALA A 178 -15.50 4.15 3.96
CA ALA A 178 -16.73 3.36 3.99
C ALA A 178 -16.62 2.10 4.85
N LEU A 179 -15.47 1.44 4.89
CA LEU A 179 -15.31 0.11 5.50
C LEU A 179 -14.31 0.06 6.66
N GLY A 180 -13.40 1.04 6.77
CA GLY A 180 -12.24 0.95 7.67
C GLY A 180 -12.62 0.85 9.14
N LEU A 181 -13.58 1.67 9.61
CA LEU A 181 -14.00 1.65 11.01
C LEU A 181 -14.55 0.28 11.42
N ASP A 182 -15.48 -0.27 10.63
CA ASP A 182 -16.10 -1.55 10.97
C ASP A 182 -15.11 -2.72 10.83
N LEU A 183 -14.16 -2.65 9.90
CA LEU A 183 -13.04 -3.61 9.83
C LEU A 183 -12.18 -3.56 11.10
N ILE A 184 -11.81 -2.36 11.56
CA ILE A 184 -11.01 -2.19 12.78
C ILE A 184 -11.78 -2.66 14.01
N ARG A 185 -13.06 -2.29 14.16
CA ARG A 185 -13.93 -2.78 15.24
C ARG A 185 -13.95 -4.29 15.26
N ASN A 186 -14.22 -4.93 14.12
CA ASN A 186 -14.23 -6.39 14.04
C ASN A 186 -12.89 -7.00 14.47
N GLN A 187 -11.76 -6.42 14.03
CA GLN A 187 -10.44 -6.88 14.42
C GLN A 187 -10.18 -6.73 15.92
N VAL A 188 -10.66 -5.65 16.55
CA VAL A 188 -10.50 -5.42 18.00
C VAL A 188 -11.42 -6.35 18.79
N GLU A 189 -12.69 -6.49 18.39
CA GLU A 189 -13.70 -7.32 19.07
C GLU A 189 -13.38 -8.82 19.00
N THR A 190 -12.79 -9.29 17.90
CA THR A 190 -12.52 -10.72 17.66
C THR A 190 -11.08 -11.13 17.96
N ASN A 191 -10.19 -10.18 18.28
CA ASN A 191 -8.79 -10.46 18.60
C ASN A 191 -8.42 -9.91 19.99
N PRO A 192 -8.37 -10.78 21.02
CA PRO A 192 -8.05 -10.36 22.38
C PRO A 192 -6.70 -9.63 22.52
N TYR A 193 -5.71 -9.98 21.67
CA TYR A 193 -4.42 -9.29 21.67
C TYR A 193 -4.55 -7.84 21.22
N LYS A 194 -5.31 -7.57 20.14
CA LYS A 194 -5.55 -6.20 19.66
C LYS A 194 -6.37 -5.39 20.66
N ALA A 195 -7.38 -6.00 21.29
CA ALA A 195 -8.14 -5.35 22.36
C ALA A 195 -7.23 -4.97 23.55
N ALA A 196 -6.37 -5.90 23.99
CA ALA A 196 -5.43 -5.64 25.08
C ALA A 196 -4.39 -4.56 24.72
N ALA A 197 -3.96 -4.48 23.46
CA ALA A 197 -3.03 -3.44 23.01
C ALA A 197 -3.65 -2.03 23.04
N LEU A 198 -4.96 -1.91 22.82
CA LEU A 198 -5.67 -0.61 22.85
C LEU A 198 -6.16 -0.21 24.25
N ALA A 199 -6.44 -1.19 25.12
CA ALA A 199 -7.02 -0.93 26.44
C ALA A 199 -6.26 0.13 27.28
N PRO A 200 -4.91 0.19 27.31
CA PRO A 200 -4.17 1.20 28.06
C PRO A 200 -4.41 2.65 27.60
N LEU A 201 -4.90 2.86 26.37
CA LEU A 201 -5.20 4.20 25.87
C LEU A 201 -6.43 4.81 26.54
N GLY A 202 -7.31 4.00 27.16
CA GLY A 202 -8.56 4.47 27.75
C GLY A 202 -9.52 5.11 26.73
N LYS A 203 -9.38 4.71 25.45
CA LYS A 203 -10.15 5.24 24.31
C LYS A 203 -10.93 4.14 23.61
N THR A 204 -12.12 4.49 23.16
CA THR A 204 -12.92 3.63 22.28
C THR A 204 -12.32 3.60 20.86
N VAL A 205 -12.65 2.54 20.10
CA VAL A 205 -12.24 2.45 18.69
C VAL A 205 -12.75 3.65 17.89
N ASP A 206 -13.96 4.11 18.17
CA ASP A 206 -14.58 5.30 17.57
C ASP A 206 -13.78 6.58 17.85
N GLU A 207 -13.38 6.83 19.09
CA GLU A 207 -12.56 8.01 19.42
C GLU A 207 -11.19 7.97 18.73
N LEU A 208 -10.58 6.78 18.63
CA LEU A 208 -9.30 6.61 17.93
C LEU A 208 -9.47 6.79 16.41
N TRP A 209 -10.60 6.37 15.86
CA TRP A 209 -10.94 6.58 14.45
C TRP A 209 -11.14 8.06 14.12
N ASP A 210 -11.85 8.80 14.98
CA ASP A 210 -12.01 10.24 14.83
C ASP A 210 -10.66 10.97 14.93
N ALA A 211 -9.79 10.53 15.84
CA ALA A 211 -8.43 11.05 15.96
C ALA A 211 -7.58 10.76 14.71
N LEU A 212 -7.70 9.54 14.15
CA LEU A 212 -7.05 9.16 12.90
C LEU A 212 -7.46 10.09 11.76
N TRP A 213 -8.76 10.34 11.55
CA TRP A 213 -9.22 11.20 10.46
C TRP A 213 -8.81 12.66 10.63
N LYS A 214 -8.81 13.18 11.86
CA LYS A 214 -8.24 14.51 12.15
C LYS A 214 -6.76 14.56 11.75
N ALA A 215 -5.99 13.51 12.04
CA ALA A 215 -4.60 13.43 11.60
C ALA A 215 -4.48 13.36 10.07
N GLN A 216 -5.33 12.59 9.37
CA GLN A 216 -5.35 12.53 7.91
C GLN A 216 -5.65 13.91 7.27
N GLU A 217 -6.61 14.67 7.81
CA GLU A 217 -6.90 16.04 7.37
C GLU A 217 -5.68 16.96 7.55
N MET A 218 -4.99 16.86 8.68
CA MET A 218 -3.75 17.60 8.90
C MET A 218 -2.67 17.21 7.89
N LEU A 219 -2.51 15.92 7.61
CA LEU A 219 -1.54 15.39 6.64
C LEU A 219 -1.88 15.73 5.18
N ALA A 220 -3.14 16.03 4.88
CA ALA A 220 -3.59 16.46 3.55
C ALA A 220 -3.37 17.96 3.26
N THR A 221 -3.02 18.77 4.27
CA THR A 221 -2.83 20.22 4.12
C THR A 221 -1.35 20.61 4.19
N GLY A 222 -0.99 21.88 3.96
CA GLY A 222 0.40 22.36 4.10
C GLY A 222 1.36 21.82 3.03
N PRO A 223 2.68 21.85 3.25
CA PRO A 223 3.66 21.40 2.26
C PRO A 223 3.50 19.91 1.90
N GLN A 224 3.15 19.68 0.65
CA GLN A 224 2.93 18.38 0.01
C GLN A 224 4.18 17.87 -0.69
N THR A 225 4.33 16.54 -0.70
CA THR A 225 5.28 15.79 -1.51
C THR A 225 4.67 14.45 -1.94
N LEU A 226 5.40 13.67 -2.76
CA LEU A 226 5.05 12.29 -3.09
C LEU A 226 5.33 11.39 -1.88
N LEU A 227 4.36 10.56 -1.49
CA LEU A 227 4.47 9.64 -0.37
C LEU A 227 4.40 8.19 -0.85
N HIS A 228 5.16 7.30 -0.20
CA HIS A 228 4.98 5.86 -0.36
C HIS A 228 3.57 5.41 0.08
N GLY A 229 3.07 6.00 1.17
CA GLY A 229 1.72 5.79 1.69
C GLY A 229 1.58 4.59 2.63
N ASP A 230 2.37 3.54 2.43
CA ASP A 230 2.40 2.34 3.30
C ASP A 230 3.83 1.83 3.62
N PRO A 231 4.73 2.66 4.16
CA PRO A 231 6.15 2.31 4.36
C PRO A 231 6.39 1.47 5.63
N HIS A 232 5.47 0.54 5.94
CA HIS A 232 5.66 -0.38 7.06
C HIS A 232 6.83 -1.34 6.78
N ILE A 233 7.45 -1.91 7.81
CA ILE A 233 8.75 -2.60 7.65
C ILE A 233 8.68 -3.78 6.68
N ALA A 234 7.53 -4.46 6.59
CA ALA A 234 7.31 -5.56 5.65
C ALA A 234 7.21 -5.15 4.16
N ASN A 235 7.11 -3.85 3.87
CA ASN A 235 7.16 -3.28 2.52
C ASN A 235 8.56 -2.71 2.22
N THR A 236 9.59 -3.19 2.91
CA THR A 236 10.96 -2.74 2.72
C THR A 236 11.87 -3.91 2.35
N TYR A 237 13.05 -3.58 1.85
CA TYR A 237 14.20 -4.47 1.84
C TYR A 237 15.43 -3.73 2.33
N LEU A 238 16.34 -4.49 2.94
CA LEU A 238 17.60 -4.00 3.51
C LEU A 238 18.75 -4.67 2.78
N LEU A 239 19.80 -3.91 2.49
CA LEU A 239 20.99 -4.36 1.79
C LEU A 239 22.17 -4.56 2.76
N PRO A 240 23.21 -5.31 2.37
CA PRO A 240 24.37 -5.57 3.23
C PRO A 240 25.10 -4.31 3.72
N ASP A 241 24.97 -3.19 2.99
CA ASP A 241 25.56 -1.89 3.33
C ASP A 241 24.67 -1.01 4.23
N GLN A 242 23.61 -1.59 4.80
CA GLN A 242 22.62 -0.93 5.68
C GLN A 242 21.72 0.08 4.96
N SER A 243 21.84 0.23 3.63
CA SER A 243 20.85 0.94 2.84
C SER A 243 19.57 0.10 2.71
N GLY A 244 18.48 0.74 2.28
CA GLY A 244 17.21 0.05 2.10
C GLY A 244 16.26 0.80 1.19
N GLY A 245 15.42 0.02 0.52
CA GLY A 245 14.42 0.52 -0.42
C GLY A 245 13.01 0.09 -0.04
N PHE A 246 12.04 0.74 -0.68
CA PHE A 246 10.62 0.45 -0.48
C PHE A 246 10.05 -0.35 -1.65
N LEU A 247 9.17 -1.27 -1.31
CA LEU A 247 8.41 -2.15 -2.19
C LEU A 247 6.93 -1.81 -2.03
N ASP A 248 6.13 -2.26 -2.98
CA ASP A 248 4.66 -2.19 -2.87
C ASP A 248 4.09 -0.76 -2.85
N TRP A 249 4.34 -0.05 -3.95
CA TRP A 249 3.91 1.34 -4.19
C TRP A 249 2.40 1.50 -4.49
N GLN A 250 1.58 0.58 -3.96
CA GLN A 250 0.15 0.48 -4.24
C GLN A 250 -0.69 1.57 -3.56
N LEU A 251 -0.23 2.06 -2.41
CA LEU A 251 -0.90 3.09 -1.61
C LEU A 251 -0.25 4.47 -1.73
N MET A 252 0.54 4.68 -2.78
CA MET A 252 1.18 5.96 -3.07
C MET A 252 0.15 7.08 -3.20
N ILE A 253 0.39 8.18 -2.49
CA ILE A 253 -0.45 9.38 -2.43
C ILE A 253 0.42 10.64 -2.45
N LYS A 254 -0.19 11.81 -2.58
CA LYS A 254 0.46 13.09 -2.23
C LYS A 254 -0.03 13.56 -0.86
N GLY A 255 0.89 14.04 -0.02
CA GLY A 255 0.62 14.41 1.37
C GLY A 255 1.83 15.04 2.05
N ARG A 256 1.72 15.31 3.36
CA ARG A 256 2.87 15.69 4.19
C ARG A 256 3.80 14.51 4.42
N TRP A 257 5.11 14.75 4.32
CA TRP A 257 6.20 13.79 4.60
C TRP A 257 6.03 13.00 5.91
N ALA A 258 5.43 13.64 6.92
CA ALA A 258 5.26 13.08 8.25
C ALA A 258 4.44 11.79 8.26
N HIS A 259 3.57 11.57 7.27
CA HIS A 259 2.83 10.30 7.11
C HIS A 259 3.80 9.13 6.99
N ASP A 260 4.67 9.16 5.99
CA ASP A 260 5.58 8.05 5.72
C ASP A 260 6.59 7.87 6.85
N PHE A 261 7.16 8.98 7.34
CA PHE A 261 8.15 8.95 8.41
C PHE A 261 7.57 8.34 9.69
N THR A 262 6.40 8.80 10.13
CA THR A 262 5.77 8.31 11.36
C THR A 262 5.37 6.85 11.21
N TYR A 263 4.84 6.46 10.06
CA TYR A 263 4.40 5.08 9.84
C TYR A 263 5.59 4.10 9.84
N LEU A 264 6.73 4.46 9.22
CA LEU A 264 7.96 3.67 9.28
C LEU A 264 8.51 3.50 10.72
N LEU A 265 8.32 4.49 11.60
CA LEU A 265 8.85 4.41 12.97
C LEU A 265 7.98 3.59 13.93
N ILE A 266 6.69 3.40 13.62
CA ILE A 266 5.73 2.72 14.51
C ILE A 266 5.57 1.22 14.18
N THR A 267 5.99 0.81 12.97
CA THR A 267 5.82 -0.55 12.42
C THR A 267 6.79 -1.59 12.99
#